data_AF-A0A2K5VFS1-F1
#
_entry.id   AF-A0A2K5VFS1-F1
#
_cell.length_a   1.000
_cell.length_b   1.000
_cell.length_c   1.000
_cell.angle_alpha   90.00
_cell.angle_beta   90.00
_cell.angle_gamma   90.00
#
_symmetry.space_group_name_H-M   'P 1'
#
loop_
_entity.id
_entity.type
_entity.pdbx_description
1 polymer ?
#
loop_
_entity_poly.entity_id
_entity_poly.type
_entity_poly.pdbx_seq_one_letter_code
_entity_poly.pdbx_strand_id
1 'polypeptide(L)'
;MICAFLIASEIFLTAEESLYYFGERRTDKTNSSKFQGVETPSQNRYVGYFAQVKHLYNWNLPPRRILFIKRFIIYSIRGVGTGGVCDLKVRIVMEKKVVFSSTSLGNCSILHDIETDRVLIDVFSGPPLYDDVKVQFFSSNLPKYYDNCPFFFWFNTSFIQSNRLYLPRNELDNPHKQKTWKIYPPQFAVEVLFGEK
;
A
#
# COMPACT_ATOMS: atom_id res chain seq x y z
N MET A 1 -12.78 -7.54 -9.14
CA MET A 1 -13.17 -8.92 -9.54
C MET A 1 -13.28 -9.10 -11.04
N ILE A 2 -13.92 -8.20 -11.79
CA ILE A 2 -14.03 -8.34 -13.27
C ILE A 2 -12.66 -8.53 -13.93
N CYS A 3 -11.63 -7.74 -13.57
CA CYS A 3 -10.31 -7.90 -14.16
C CYS A 3 -9.68 -9.29 -13.90
N ALA A 4 -9.83 -9.81 -12.69
CA ALA A 4 -9.39 -11.17 -12.35
C ALA A 4 -10.16 -12.22 -13.16
N PHE A 5 -11.46 -12.04 -13.35
CA PHE A 5 -12.26 -12.91 -14.22
C PHE A 5 -11.77 -12.88 -15.67
N LEU A 6 -11.50 -11.71 -16.24
CA LEU A 6 -10.98 -11.59 -17.61
C LEU A 6 -9.63 -12.31 -17.77
N ILE A 7 -8.77 -12.25 -16.74
CA ILE A 7 -7.50 -13.00 -16.70
C ILE A 7 -7.76 -14.50 -16.59
N ALA A 8 -8.70 -14.90 -15.72
CA ALA A 8 -9.09 -16.29 -15.54
C ALA A 8 -9.58 -16.92 -16.85
N SER A 9 -10.43 -16.20 -17.58
CA SER A 9 -10.97 -16.55 -18.89
C SER A 9 -9.99 -16.41 -20.05
N GLU A 10 -8.72 -16.09 -19.78
CA GLU A 10 -7.65 -15.98 -20.79
C GLU A 10 -7.87 -14.87 -21.83
N ILE A 11 -8.77 -13.93 -21.55
CA ILE A 11 -9.01 -12.77 -22.42
C ILE A 11 -7.79 -11.83 -22.37
N PHE A 12 -7.15 -11.72 -21.20
CA PHE A 12 -5.91 -11.00 -21.00
C PHE A 12 -4.91 -11.85 -20.22
N LEU A 13 -3.63 -11.71 -20.54
CA LEU A 13 -2.55 -12.42 -19.85
C LEU A 13 -2.00 -11.59 -18.68
N THR A 14 -2.11 -10.27 -18.75
CA THR A 14 -1.55 -9.37 -17.74
C THR A 14 -2.61 -8.63 -16.95
N ALA A 15 -2.28 -8.27 -15.71
CA ALA A 15 -3.11 -7.40 -14.89
C ALA A 15 -3.29 -6.01 -15.53
N GLU A 16 -2.24 -5.49 -16.16
CA GLU A 16 -2.26 -4.17 -16.81
C GLU A 16 -3.28 -4.10 -17.95
N GLU A 17 -3.23 -5.04 -18.89
CA GLU A 17 -4.19 -5.10 -20.01
C GLU A 17 -5.63 -5.24 -19.52
N SER A 18 -5.83 -6.11 -18.53
CA SER A 18 -7.15 -6.36 -17.95
C SER A 18 -7.71 -5.13 -17.24
N LEU A 19 -6.88 -4.44 -16.46
CA LEU A 19 -7.22 -3.19 -15.76
C LEU A 19 -7.52 -2.06 -16.76
N TYR A 20 -6.68 -1.92 -17.79
CA TYR A 20 -6.86 -0.93 -18.85
C TYR A 20 -8.17 -1.14 -19.60
N TYR A 21 -8.41 -2.37 -20.08
CA TYR A 21 -9.64 -2.72 -20.78
C TYR A 21 -10.89 -2.47 -19.92
N PHE A 22 -10.87 -2.90 -18.66
CA PHE A 22 -11.99 -2.67 -17.75
C PHE A 22 -12.23 -1.17 -17.55
N GLY A 23 -11.18 -0.39 -17.36
CA GLY A 23 -11.26 1.05 -17.20
C GLY A 23 -11.84 1.76 -18.41
N GLU A 24 -11.40 1.40 -19.61
CA GLU A 24 -11.91 1.94 -20.88
C GLU A 24 -13.40 1.63 -21.08
N ARG A 25 -13.85 0.42 -20.72
CA ARG A 25 -15.25 0.01 -20.85
C ARG A 25 -16.16 0.60 -19.77
N ARG A 26 -15.62 0.86 -18.59
CA ARG A 26 -16.40 1.39 -17.45
C ARG A 26 -16.51 2.91 -17.47
N THR A 27 -15.51 3.59 -18.02
CA THR A 27 -15.45 5.04 -18.11
C THR A 27 -16.25 5.54 -19.29
N ASP A 28 -17.36 6.22 -19.01
CA ASP A 28 -18.06 6.97 -20.05
C ASP A 28 -17.30 8.27 -20.34
N LYS A 29 -16.47 8.24 -21.39
CA LYS A 29 -15.67 9.38 -21.85
C LYS A 29 -16.53 10.53 -22.39
N THR A 30 -17.82 10.32 -22.63
CA THR A 30 -18.74 11.37 -23.11
C THR A 30 -19.21 12.30 -21.99
N ASN A 31 -19.28 11.80 -20.75
CA ASN A 31 -19.79 12.54 -19.59
C ASN A 31 -18.70 12.88 -18.55
N SER A 32 -17.55 12.21 -18.58
CA SER A 32 -16.43 12.51 -17.67
C SER A 32 -15.08 12.11 -18.26
N SER A 33 -14.07 12.97 -18.12
CA SER A 33 -12.66 12.64 -18.40
C SER A 33 -11.99 11.82 -17.29
N LYS A 34 -12.72 11.53 -16.21
CA LYS A 34 -12.19 10.88 -15.02
C LYS A 34 -12.25 9.37 -15.19
N PHE A 35 -11.10 8.71 -15.26
CA PHE A 35 -11.01 7.24 -15.33
C PHE A 35 -11.79 6.58 -14.18
N GLN A 36 -12.77 5.75 -14.53
CA GLN A 36 -13.70 5.04 -13.63
C GLN A 36 -13.37 3.55 -13.54
N GLY A 37 -12.12 3.16 -13.82
CA GLY A 37 -11.64 1.80 -13.61
C GLY A 37 -11.49 1.45 -12.13
N VAL A 38 -10.53 0.58 -11.82
CA VAL A 38 -10.26 0.17 -10.43
C VAL A 38 -9.85 1.39 -9.58
N GLU A 39 -10.45 1.52 -8.39
CA GLU A 39 -10.45 2.77 -7.62
C GLU A 39 -9.18 3.01 -6.79
N THR A 40 -8.45 1.95 -6.43
CA THR A 40 -7.31 2.03 -5.52
C THR A 40 -6.11 1.19 -6.00
N PRO A 41 -4.87 1.66 -5.82
CA PRO A 41 -3.67 0.88 -6.13
C PRO A 41 -3.60 -0.48 -5.47
N SER A 42 -4.09 -0.64 -4.24
CA SER A 42 -4.16 -1.97 -3.61
C SER A 42 -5.06 -2.94 -4.37
N GLN A 43 -6.18 -2.49 -4.93
CA GLN A 43 -6.99 -3.34 -5.80
C GLN A 43 -6.22 -3.73 -7.07
N ASN A 44 -5.48 -2.81 -7.69
CA ASN A 44 -4.61 -3.12 -8.83
C ASN A 44 -3.56 -4.18 -8.49
N ARG A 45 -2.91 -4.02 -7.33
CA ARG A 45 -1.93 -4.98 -6.79
C ARG A 45 -2.51 -6.38 -6.65
N TYR A 46 -3.74 -6.51 -6.15
CA TYR A 46 -4.41 -7.81 -6.01
C TYR A 46 -4.83 -8.43 -7.34
N VAL A 47 -5.12 -7.63 -8.38
CA VAL A 47 -5.25 -8.17 -9.75
C VAL A 47 -3.89 -8.69 -10.24
N GLY A 48 -2.80 -8.00 -9.93
CA GLY A 48 -1.43 -8.46 -10.17
C GLY A 48 -1.11 -9.79 -9.46
N TYR A 49 -1.45 -9.89 -8.17
CA TYR A 49 -1.30 -11.14 -7.41
C TYR A 49 -2.11 -12.27 -8.03
N PHE A 50 -3.35 -12.01 -8.44
CA PHE A 50 -4.16 -13.02 -9.13
C PHE A 50 -3.53 -13.51 -10.44
N ALA A 51 -2.98 -12.59 -11.26
CA ALA A 51 -2.26 -12.96 -12.47
C ALA A 51 -1.06 -13.87 -12.17
N GLN A 52 -0.30 -13.58 -11.10
CA GLN A 52 0.80 -14.44 -10.65
C GLN A 52 0.30 -15.81 -10.18
N VAL A 53 -0.79 -15.88 -9.42
CA VAL A 53 -1.39 -17.16 -8.99
C VAL A 53 -1.74 -18.02 -10.19
N LYS A 54 -2.40 -17.43 -11.21
CA LYS A 54 -2.74 -18.15 -12.45
C LYS A 54 -1.48 -18.62 -13.20
N HIS A 55 -0.57 -17.71 -13.50
CA HIS A 55 0.49 -17.94 -14.49
C HIS A 55 1.81 -18.47 -13.92
N LEU A 56 2.18 -18.08 -12.69
CA LEU A 56 3.43 -18.49 -12.05
C LEU A 56 3.24 -19.66 -11.08
N TYR A 57 2.11 -19.67 -10.37
CA TYR A 57 1.81 -20.71 -9.36
C TYR A 57 0.81 -21.76 -9.86
N ASN A 58 0.46 -21.74 -11.15
CA ASN A 58 -0.45 -22.71 -11.79
C ASN A 58 -1.74 -22.92 -10.98
N TRP A 59 -2.43 -21.83 -10.66
CA TRP A 59 -3.66 -21.78 -9.85
C TRP A 59 -3.52 -22.15 -8.37
N ASN A 60 -2.31 -22.47 -7.90
CA ASN A 60 -2.06 -22.71 -6.49
C ASN A 60 -1.71 -21.40 -5.79
N LEU A 61 -2.09 -21.29 -4.52
CA LEU A 61 -1.63 -20.18 -3.70
C LEU A 61 -0.11 -20.27 -3.50
N PRO A 62 0.62 -19.15 -3.52
CA PRO A 62 2.03 -19.15 -3.17
C PRO A 62 2.24 -19.68 -1.74
N PRO A 63 3.40 -20.30 -1.44
CA PRO A 63 3.72 -20.73 -0.09
C PRO A 63 3.56 -19.60 0.92
N ARG A 64 2.89 -19.89 2.03
CA ARG A 64 2.64 -18.90 3.08
C ARG A 64 3.95 -18.43 3.69
N ARG A 65 4.16 -17.11 3.74
CA ARG A 65 5.32 -16.49 4.39
C ARG A 65 4.92 -15.79 5.67
N ILE A 66 5.61 -16.08 6.77
CA ILE A 66 5.46 -15.38 8.05
C ILE A 66 6.58 -14.36 8.16
N LEU A 67 6.23 -13.08 8.26
CA LEU A 67 7.18 -11.96 8.26
C LEU A 67 6.97 -11.07 9.48
N PHE A 68 8.04 -10.42 9.91
CA PHE A 68 8.02 -9.38 10.95
C PHE A 68 8.41 -8.06 10.31
N ILE A 69 7.65 -6.99 10.55
CA ILE A 69 8.10 -5.66 10.10
C ILE A 69 9.20 -5.20 11.06
N LYS A 70 10.35 -4.85 10.50
CA LYS A 70 11.49 -4.26 11.23
C LYS A 70 11.45 -2.74 11.18
N ARG A 71 11.16 -2.18 10.00
CA ARG A 71 11.21 -0.73 9.78
C ARG A 71 10.26 -0.30 8.67
N PHE A 72 9.59 0.83 8.87
CA PHE A 72 9.03 1.63 7.78
C PHE A 72 9.98 2.80 7.47
N ILE A 73 10.15 3.09 6.18
CA ILE A 73 10.88 4.27 5.69
C ILE A 73 9.90 5.06 4.82
N ILE A 74 9.67 6.31 5.18
CA ILE A 74 8.78 7.20 4.42
C ILE A 74 9.64 8.29 3.82
N TYR A 75 9.58 8.41 2.50
CA TYR A 75 10.39 9.34 1.73
C TYR A 75 9.63 10.63 1.45
N SER A 76 10.36 11.74 1.39
CA SER A 76 9.85 13.06 0.96
C SER A 76 8.67 13.54 1.80
N ILE A 77 8.92 13.71 3.09
CA ILE A 77 7.92 14.15 4.07
C ILE A 77 7.90 15.69 4.24
N ARG A 78 8.92 16.41 3.77
CA ARG A 78 8.93 17.88 3.76
C ARG A 78 7.69 18.39 3.01
N GLY A 79 6.79 19.07 3.73
CA GLY A 79 5.52 19.58 3.20
C GLY A 79 4.29 18.67 3.41
N VAL A 80 4.47 17.46 3.93
CA VAL A 80 3.38 16.58 4.36
C VAL A 80 2.90 17.02 5.75
N GLY A 81 1.93 17.95 5.77
CA GLY A 81 1.39 18.57 6.99
C GLY A 81 1.98 19.96 7.27
N THR A 82 1.45 20.66 8.27
CA THR A 82 1.86 22.03 8.61
C THR A 82 3.13 22.06 9.48
N GLY A 83 4.30 21.91 8.85
CA GLY A 83 5.52 22.62 9.29
C GLY A 83 6.29 22.16 10.53
N GLY A 84 6.00 21.01 11.15
CA GLY A 84 6.84 20.50 12.25
C GLY A 84 6.42 19.11 12.69
N VAL A 85 7.41 18.23 12.88
CA VAL A 85 7.32 16.85 13.42
C VAL A 85 6.01 16.14 13.03
N CYS A 86 6.00 15.48 11.87
CA CYS A 86 4.83 14.72 11.41
C CYS A 86 4.39 13.75 12.54
N ASP A 87 3.20 13.96 13.08
CA ASP A 87 2.59 13.21 14.20
C ASP A 87 2.08 11.82 13.74
N LEU A 88 2.84 11.22 12.83
CA LEU A 88 2.45 10.06 12.08
C LEU A 88 2.31 8.85 13.00
N LYS A 89 1.17 8.18 12.90
CA LYS A 89 0.86 6.96 13.62
C LYS A 89 0.60 5.85 12.63
N VAL A 90 1.11 4.66 12.91
CA VAL A 90 0.94 3.49 12.06
C VAL A 90 0.06 2.47 12.77
N ARG A 91 -0.86 1.87 12.01
CA ARG A 91 -1.69 0.76 12.45
C ARG A 91 -1.58 -0.38 11.45
N ILE A 92 -1.42 -1.60 11.93
CA ILE A 92 -1.41 -2.80 11.10
C ILE A 92 -2.66 -3.61 11.42
N VAL A 93 -3.36 -4.01 10.36
CA VAL A 93 -4.56 -4.85 10.44
C VAL A 93 -4.31 -6.13 9.64
N MET A 94 -4.57 -7.28 10.27
CA MET A 94 -4.46 -8.61 9.68
C MET A 94 -5.66 -9.42 10.19
N GLU A 95 -6.25 -10.27 9.34
CA GLU A 95 -7.48 -11.03 9.69
C GLU A 95 -8.62 -10.13 10.24
N LYS A 96 -8.74 -8.90 9.71
CA LYS A 96 -9.72 -7.88 10.15
C LYS A 96 -9.55 -7.41 11.60
N LYS A 97 -8.42 -7.71 12.25
CA LYS A 97 -8.10 -7.26 13.62
C LYS A 97 -6.88 -6.34 13.61
N VAL A 98 -6.88 -5.34 14.49
CA VAL A 98 -5.70 -4.50 14.72
C VAL A 98 -4.67 -5.33 15.47
N VAL A 99 -3.56 -5.66 14.82
CA VAL A 99 -2.49 -6.48 15.40
C VAL A 99 -1.33 -5.63 15.91
N PHE A 100 -1.22 -4.38 15.45
CA PHE A 100 -0.20 -3.43 15.89
C PHE A 100 -0.70 -1.98 15.81
N SER A 101 -0.26 -1.17 16.76
CA SER A 101 -0.43 0.28 16.76
C SER A 101 0.83 0.96 17.29
N SER A 102 1.32 1.99 16.60
CA SER A 102 2.48 2.78 17.02
C SER A 102 2.21 3.65 18.25
N THR A 103 0.94 3.81 18.64
CA THR A 103 0.54 4.54 19.85
C THR A 103 0.74 3.74 21.13
N SER A 104 0.96 2.42 21.02
CA SER A 104 1.21 1.56 22.16
C SER A 104 2.65 1.76 22.65
N LEU A 105 2.80 2.01 23.96
CA LEU A 105 4.10 2.33 24.57
C LEU A 105 5.14 1.23 24.28
N GLY A 106 6.33 1.62 23.83
CA GLY A 106 7.48 0.72 23.66
C GLY A 106 7.48 -0.13 22.38
N ASN A 107 6.46 -0.03 21.52
CA ASN A 107 6.34 -0.89 20.33
C ASN A 107 7.13 -0.39 19.11
N CYS A 108 7.45 0.90 19.06
CA CYS A 108 8.23 1.50 17.98
C CYS A 108 8.93 2.79 18.39
N SER A 109 9.96 3.19 17.63
CA SER A 109 10.52 4.54 17.65
C SER A 109 10.35 5.21 16.29
N ILE A 110 10.03 6.50 16.31
CA ILE A 110 9.88 7.33 15.11
C ILE A 110 11.02 8.35 15.10
N LEU A 111 11.86 8.30 14.07
CA LEU A 111 12.96 9.23 13.86
C LEU A 111 12.72 10.03 12.58
N HIS A 112 12.83 11.35 12.68
CA HIS A 112 12.80 12.25 11.53
C HIS A 112 14.23 12.55 11.10
N ASP A 113 14.65 11.96 9.98
CA ASP A 113 15.91 12.27 9.35
C ASP A 113 15.72 13.49 8.44
N ILE A 114 16.08 14.65 8.98
CA ILE A 114 15.93 15.94 8.29
C ILE A 114 16.89 16.00 7.10
N GLU A 115 18.09 15.44 7.20
CA GLU A 115 19.12 15.52 6.16
C GLU A 115 18.69 14.79 4.90
N THR A 116 18.12 13.59 5.05
CA THR A 116 17.68 12.77 3.92
C THR A 116 16.20 12.92 3.57
N ASP A 117 15.46 13.77 4.30
CA ASP A 117 14.02 13.99 4.15
C ASP A 117 13.22 12.69 4.28
N ARG A 118 13.46 11.96 5.39
CA ARG A 118 12.84 10.66 5.67
C ARG A 118 12.26 10.59 7.07
N VAL A 119 11.23 9.76 7.22
CA VAL A 119 10.76 9.27 8.52
C VAL A 119 11.10 7.79 8.62
N LEU A 120 11.84 7.42 9.66
CA LEU A 120 12.18 6.04 9.99
C LEU A 120 11.31 5.61 11.17
N ILE A 121 10.57 4.52 11.01
CA ILE A 121 9.73 3.94 12.07
C ILE A 121 10.26 2.54 12.35
N ASP A 122 11.07 2.41 13.39
CA ASP A 122 11.59 1.12 13.85
C ASP A 122 10.55 0.39 14.69
N VAL A 123 10.34 -0.89 14.43
CA VAL A 123 9.37 -1.74 15.11
C VAL A 123 10.13 -2.80 15.89
N PHE A 124 10.08 -2.74 17.23
CA PHE A 124 10.89 -3.62 18.09
C PHE A 124 10.19 -4.92 18.44
N SER A 125 8.88 -4.85 18.72
CA SER A 125 8.04 -5.98 19.15
C SER A 125 6.86 -6.19 18.21
N GLY A 126 7.15 -6.26 16.90
CA GLY A 126 6.14 -6.48 15.87
C GLY A 126 5.51 -7.88 15.96
N PRO A 127 4.19 -8.04 15.74
CA PRO A 127 3.57 -9.35 15.65
C PRO A 127 4.03 -10.10 14.39
N PRO A 128 3.98 -11.44 14.36
CA PRO A 128 4.11 -12.19 13.12
C PRO A 128 2.97 -11.81 12.18
N LEU A 129 3.29 -11.51 10.93
CA LEU A 129 2.34 -11.19 9.87
C LEU A 129 2.33 -12.29 8.82
N TYR A 130 1.15 -12.57 8.28
CA TYR A 130 0.95 -13.55 7.22
C TYR A 130 -0.29 -13.17 6.39
N ASP A 131 -0.43 -13.79 5.21
CA ASP A 131 -1.55 -13.59 4.29
C ASP A 131 -1.76 -12.10 3.98
N ASP A 132 -3.02 -11.63 3.98
CA ASP A 132 -3.37 -10.26 3.64
C ASP A 132 -3.20 -9.32 4.84
N VAL A 133 -2.35 -8.31 4.64
CA VAL A 133 -2.00 -7.29 5.63
C VAL A 133 -2.35 -5.92 5.09
N LYS A 134 -3.00 -5.12 5.93
CA LYS A 134 -3.25 -3.71 5.70
C LYS A 134 -2.39 -2.87 6.64
N VAL A 135 -1.77 -1.83 6.09
CA VAL A 135 -1.05 -0.81 6.86
C VAL A 135 -1.73 0.53 6.66
N GLN A 136 -2.12 1.18 7.75
CA GLN A 136 -2.77 2.50 7.75
C GLN A 136 -1.88 3.52 8.46
N PHE A 137 -1.83 4.73 7.91
CA PHE A 137 -1.08 5.85 8.47
C PHE A 137 -2.05 6.96 8.87
N PHE A 138 -1.88 7.50 10.07
CA PHE A 138 -2.73 8.54 10.65
C PHE A 138 -1.91 9.75 11.08
N SER A 139 -2.48 10.93 10.96
CA SER A 139 -1.94 12.18 11.47
C SER A 139 -3.12 13.14 11.68
N SER A 140 -3.10 13.96 12.73
CA SER A 140 -4.07 15.04 12.94
C SER A 140 -3.86 16.20 11.98
N ASN A 141 -2.69 16.30 11.37
CA ASN A 141 -2.30 17.38 10.47
C ASN A 141 -2.55 17.05 8.99
N LEU A 142 -3.03 15.85 8.68
CA LEU A 142 -3.29 15.40 7.32
C LEU A 142 -4.78 15.14 7.06
N PRO A 143 -5.30 15.52 5.88
CA PRO A 143 -6.67 15.24 5.51
C PRO A 143 -6.91 13.74 5.39
N LYS A 144 -8.11 13.30 5.77
CA LYS A 144 -8.55 11.91 5.66
C LYS A 144 -9.34 11.71 4.36
N TYR A 145 -9.18 10.54 3.76
CA TYR A 145 -9.90 10.18 2.52
C TYR A 145 -10.56 8.81 2.69
N TYR A 146 -10.32 7.86 1.77
CA TYR A 146 -10.82 6.51 1.96
C TYR A 146 -10.26 5.91 3.24
N ASP A 147 -11.06 5.03 3.83
CA ASP A 147 -10.68 4.27 5.02
C ASP A 147 -10.41 5.15 6.26
N ASN A 148 -10.92 6.39 6.25
CA ASN A 148 -10.83 7.38 7.32
C ASN A 148 -9.38 7.65 7.80
N CYS A 149 -8.42 7.57 6.87
CA CYS A 149 -7.01 7.86 7.12
C CYS A 149 -6.40 8.69 5.97
N PRO A 150 -5.28 9.38 6.21
CA PRO A 150 -4.48 10.03 5.18
C PRO A 150 -4.09 9.10 4.03
N PHE A 151 -3.47 7.96 4.34
CA PHE A 151 -3.07 6.97 3.34
C PHE A 151 -2.90 5.59 3.97
N PHE A 152 -3.04 4.57 3.13
CA PHE A 152 -2.88 3.18 3.52
C PHE A 152 -2.42 2.35 2.31
N PHE A 153 -2.14 1.08 2.55
CA PHE A 153 -1.97 0.09 1.49
C PHE A 153 -2.24 -1.31 2.02
N TRP A 154 -2.52 -2.23 1.10
CA TRP A 154 -2.61 -3.66 1.33
C TRP A 154 -1.51 -4.41 0.60
N PHE A 155 -1.00 -5.46 1.20
CA PHE A 155 -0.12 -6.43 0.56
C PHE A 155 -0.44 -7.83 1.07
N ASN A 156 0.07 -8.85 0.39
CA ASN A 156 0.03 -10.22 0.88
C ASN A 156 1.47 -10.70 1.13
N THR A 157 1.74 -11.27 2.31
CA THR A 157 3.11 -11.61 2.74
C THR A 157 3.78 -12.62 1.81
N SER A 158 3.03 -13.53 1.19
CA SER A 158 3.55 -14.56 0.29
C SER A 158 4.14 -13.99 -1.01
N PHE A 159 3.77 -12.77 -1.39
CA PHE A 159 4.28 -12.10 -2.59
C PHE A 159 5.42 -11.12 -2.31
N ILE A 160 5.82 -10.95 -1.05
CA ILE A 160 7.00 -10.14 -0.73
C ILE A 160 8.24 -10.84 -1.29
N GLN A 161 9.20 -10.07 -1.80
CA GLN A 161 10.47 -10.56 -2.31
C GLN A 161 11.61 -9.79 -1.62
N SER A 162 12.75 -10.44 -1.42
CA SER A 162 13.95 -9.83 -0.82
C SER A 162 13.69 -9.12 0.52
N ASN A 163 12.71 -9.58 1.29
CA ASN A 163 12.28 -9.02 2.57
C ASN A 163 12.06 -7.49 2.53
N ARG A 164 11.54 -7.00 1.40
CA ARG A 164 11.34 -5.57 1.14
C ARG A 164 10.07 -5.33 0.34
N LEU A 165 9.34 -4.27 0.68
CA LEU A 165 8.24 -3.74 -0.13
C LEU A 165 8.45 -2.25 -0.31
N TYR A 166 8.62 -1.78 -1.54
CA TYR A 166 8.74 -0.35 -1.86
C TYR A 166 7.52 0.08 -2.68
N LEU A 167 6.77 1.06 -2.18
CA LEU A 167 5.56 1.58 -2.81
C LEU A 167 5.73 3.08 -3.10
N PRO A 168 5.87 3.49 -4.38
CA PRO A 168 5.86 4.91 -4.74
C PRO A 168 4.47 5.52 -4.51
N ARG A 169 4.37 6.86 -4.53
CA ARG A 169 3.13 7.62 -4.32
C ARG A 169 1.92 7.06 -5.07
N ASN A 170 2.10 6.70 -6.34
CA ASN A 170 1.01 6.22 -7.20
C ASN A 170 0.56 4.79 -6.87
N GLU A 171 1.30 4.08 -6.02
CA GLU A 171 0.95 2.74 -5.52
C GLU A 171 0.39 2.74 -4.09
N LEU A 172 0.20 3.92 -3.51
CA LEU A 172 -0.39 4.13 -2.18
C LEU A 172 -1.86 4.54 -2.31
N ASP A 173 -2.71 3.96 -1.46
CA ASP A 173 -4.13 4.29 -1.45
C ASP A 173 -4.35 5.66 -0.80
N ASN A 174 -5.05 6.54 -1.51
CA ASN A 174 -5.20 7.98 -1.33
C ASN A 174 -4.13 8.87 -2.02
N PRO A 175 -2.80 8.72 -1.81
CA PRO A 175 -1.78 9.55 -2.48
C PRO A 175 -1.75 9.44 -4.00
N HIS A 176 -2.22 8.33 -4.58
CA HIS A 176 -2.36 8.17 -6.04
C HIS A 176 -3.30 9.22 -6.68
N LYS A 177 -4.17 9.87 -5.91
CA LYS A 177 -5.11 10.86 -6.43
C LYS A 177 -4.44 12.22 -6.60
N GLN A 178 -4.53 12.78 -7.82
CA GLN A 178 -3.94 14.08 -8.18
C GLN A 178 -4.28 15.22 -7.20
N LYS A 179 -5.51 15.23 -6.65
CA LYS A 179 -5.95 16.23 -5.65
C LYS A 179 -5.08 16.28 -4.38
N THR A 180 -4.29 15.24 -4.13
CA THR A 180 -3.44 15.11 -2.94
C THR A 180 -1.98 15.46 -3.20
N TRP A 181 -1.59 15.74 -4.45
CA TRP A 181 -0.17 15.91 -4.83
C TRP A 181 0.47 17.20 -4.34
N LYS A 182 -0.32 18.18 -3.87
CA LYS A 182 0.19 19.33 -3.13
C LYS A 182 0.76 18.94 -1.75
N ILE A 183 0.29 17.81 -1.21
CA ILE A 183 0.72 17.25 0.08
C ILE A 183 1.78 16.17 -0.18
N TYR A 184 1.52 15.25 -1.11
CA TYR A 184 2.40 14.13 -1.42
C TYR A 184 3.19 14.41 -2.72
N PRO A 185 4.45 14.84 -2.65
CA PRO A 185 5.27 15.13 -3.83
C PRO A 185 5.55 13.86 -4.65
N PRO A 186 6.02 13.98 -5.91
CA PRO A 186 6.27 12.82 -6.78
C PRO A 186 7.21 11.76 -6.19
N GLN A 187 8.18 12.19 -5.38
CA GLN A 187 9.15 11.33 -4.71
C GLN A 187 8.61 10.68 -3.42
N PHE A 188 7.40 11.03 -2.98
CA PHE A 188 6.78 10.41 -1.81
C PHE A 188 6.65 8.91 -2.02
N ALA A 189 7.14 8.13 -1.07
CA ALA A 189 7.09 6.68 -1.11
C ALA A 189 7.10 6.11 0.30
N VAL A 190 6.60 4.88 0.43
CA VAL A 190 6.72 4.10 1.66
C VAL A 190 7.45 2.81 1.34
N GLU A 191 8.45 2.51 2.15
CA GLU A 191 9.19 1.27 2.12
C GLU A 191 9.03 0.52 3.43
N VAL A 192 8.88 -0.79 3.34
CA VAL A 192 8.78 -1.71 4.48
C VAL A 192 9.93 -2.70 4.39
N LEU A 193 10.72 -2.76 5.46
CA LEU A 193 11.75 -3.77 5.64
C LEU A 193 11.24 -4.86 6.57
N PHE A 194 11.38 -6.09 6.13
CA PHE A 194 10.91 -7.28 6.85
C PHE A 194 12.08 -8.07 7.44
N GLY A 195 11.80 -8.80 8.51
CA GLY A 195 12.61 -9.89 9.02
C GLY A 195 11.89 -11.22 8.89
N GLU A 196 12.67 -12.28 8.81
CA GLU A 196 12.23 -13.66 8.98
C GLU A 196 12.72 -14.14 10.35
N LYS A 197 11.98 -15.08 10.96
CA LYS A 197 12.45 -15.83 12.14
C LYS A 197 13.17 -17.08 11.68
#